data_AF-A0A0B9G989-F1
#
_entry.id   AF-A0A0B9G989-F1
#
_cell.length_a   1.000
_cell.length_b   1.000
_cell.length_c   1.000
_cell.angle_alpha   90.00
_cell.angle_beta   90.00
_cell.angle_gamma   90.00
#
_symmetry.space_group_name_H-M   'P 1'
#
loop_
_entity.id
_entity.type
_entity.pdbx_description
1 polymer ?
#
loop_
_entity_poly.entity_id
_entity_poly.type
_entity_poly.pdbx_seq_one_letter_code
_entity_poly.pdbx_strand_id
1 'polypeptide(L)'
;MKQSQQLNLEFSPLIEQGFALAECPRWDWRQQAWCWVNIPEGELWRLKGGTADVRRWDDMLGCVAMWGESGFVLGTKSGVYLLENWEAERQQIVPLEKTHPRMRFNDGRAAPGGRFMAGTRNGAKEGDQGQFYQLMAGGQLEKMPMFAWTCNGLAFSPCGNILYWADTGSSLVFRADYNPATGEYGASRVFCDLTGFAGRPDGACVDSEGAYWVAMYSGQSVVRIGADGEVTHVIPVPVDNPTMVALGGEKGNQLVVTSAESSKGPGRVLTAQVDWQGIEEPLVTVL
;
A
#
# COMPACT_ATOMS: atom_id res chain seq x y z
N MET A 1 -22.90 5.98 17.86
CA MET A 1 -21.53 6.17 17.34
C MET A 1 -20.60 6.23 18.53
N LYS A 2 -19.68 5.28 18.67
CA LYS A 2 -18.58 5.45 19.64
C LYS A 2 -17.78 6.67 19.16
N GLN A 3 -17.48 7.59 20.07
CA GLN A 3 -16.71 8.78 19.73
C GLN A 3 -15.28 8.33 19.43
N SER A 4 -14.79 8.55 18.21
CA SER A 4 -13.41 8.24 17.84
C SER A 4 -12.45 9.04 18.72
N GLN A 5 -11.33 8.44 19.13
CA GLN A 5 -10.34 9.11 19.97
C GLN A 5 -9.27 9.77 19.10
N GLN A 6 -8.85 10.99 19.44
CA GLN A 6 -7.67 11.56 18.83
C GLN A 6 -6.43 11.00 19.53
N LEU A 7 -5.52 10.40 18.77
CA LEU A 7 -4.23 9.89 19.25
C LEU A 7 -3.11 10.77 18.71
N ASN A 8 -2.43 11.50 19.59
CA ASN A 8 -1.29 12.33 19.21
C ASN A 8 -0.01 11.52 19.36
N LEU A 9 0.75 11.42 18.27
CA LEU A 9 2.05 10.74 18.23
C LEU A 9 3.15 11.75 17.92
N GLU A 10 4.35 11.47 18.43
CA GLU A 10 5.55 12.23 18.07
C GLU A 10 6.16 11.62 16.79
N PHE A 11 5.95 12.29 15.65
CA PHE A 11 6.55 11.89 14.38
C PHE A 11 7.93 12.50 14.20
N SER A 12 8.87 11.70 13.70
CA SER A 12 10.17 12.14 13.20
C SER A 12 10.39 11.64 11.76
N PRO A 13 11.32 12.24 10.99
CA PRO A 13 11.71 11.68 9.70
C PRO A 13 12.32 10.29 9.89
N LEU A 14 11.85 9.30 9.13
CA LEU A 14 12.56 8.02 8.99
C LEU A 14 13.87 8.25 8.21
N ILE A 15 13.83 9.19 7.27
CA ILE A 15 14.96 9.66 6.48
C ILE A 15 14.74 11.14 6.10
N GLU A 16 15.81 11.93 5.97
CA GLU A 16 15.72 13.37 5.69
C GLU A 16 15.33 13.71 4.24
N GLN A 17 15.54 12.77 3.31
CA GLN A 17 15.28 12.96 1.88
C GLN A 17 13.81 13.35 1.61
N GLY A 18 13.62 14.18 0.58
CA GLY A 18 12.31 14.55 0.06
C GLY A 18 11.92 13.70 -1.14
N PHE A 19 10.63 13.47 -1.32
CA PHE A 19 10.08 12.64 -2.39
C PHE A 19 8.98 13.37 -3.16
N ALA A 20 8.84 13.10 -4.45
CA ALA A 20 7.70 13.62 -5.22
C ALA A 20 6.41 12.91 -4.77
N LEU A 21 6.45 11.58 -4.67
CA LEU A 21 5.35 10.77 -4.18
C LEU A 21 5.90 9.48 -3.59
N ALA A 22 6.22 9.53 -2.29
CA ALA A 22 6.58 8.34 -1.53
C ALA A 22 5.33 7.48 -1.29
N GLU A 23 5.44 6.18 -1.48
CA GLU A 23 4.33 5.24 -1.39
C GLU A 23 4.83 3.83 -1.04
N CYS A 24 3.90 2.89 -0.81
CA CYS A 24 4.17 1.48 -0.57
C CYS A 24 5.24 1.21 0.51
N PRO A 25 5.21 1.88 1.69
CA PRO A 25 6.10 1.53 2.79
C PRO A 25 5.81 0.10 3.24
N ARG A 26 6.86 -0.69 3.41
CA ARG A 26 6.79 -2.08 3.89
C ARG A 26 8.02 -2.39 4.71
N TRP A 27 7.83 -3.18 5.76
CA TRP A 27 8.95 -3.76 6.50
C TRP A 27 9.27 -5.13 5.92
N ASP A 28 10.48 -5.31 5.40
CA ASP A 28 11.00 -6.61 4.98
C ASP A 28 11.54 -7.35 6.21
N TRP A 29 10.71 -8.24 6.77
CA TRP A 29 11.04 -9.06 7.94
C TRP A 29 12.25 -9.96 7.71
N ARG A 30 12.50 -10.38 6.46
CA ARG A 30 13.64 -11.25 6.10
C ARG A 30 14.96 -10.48 6.18
N GLN A 31 14.91 -9.20 5.80
CA GLN A 31 16.09 -8.35 5.64
C GLN A 31 16.26 -7.31 6.75
N GLN A 32 15.27 -7.19 7.64
CA GLN A 32 15.18 -6.17 8.69
C GLN A 32 15.40 -4.76 8.10
N ALA A 33 14.61 -4.43 7.08
CA ALA A 33 14.75 -3.19 6.32
C ALA A 33 13.39 -2.59 5.98
N TRP A 34 13.31 -1.26 6.02
CA TRP A 34 12.18 -0.53 5.45
C TRP A 34 12.37 -0.38 3.95
N CYS A 35 11.34 -0.68 3.18
CA CYS A 35 11.30 -0.45 1.74
C CYS A 35 10.12 0.46 1.40
N TRP A 36 10.27 1.31 0.40
CA TRP A 36 9.19 2.15 -0.14
C TRP A 36 9.51 2.53 -1.58
N VAL A 37 8.54 3.12 -2.27
CA VAL A 37 8.72 3.60 -3.65
C VAL A 37 8.65 5.11 -3.71
N ASN A 38 9.29 5.71 -4.73
CA ASN A 38 9.02 7.08 -5.16
C ASN A 38 8.47 7.00 -6.59
N ILE A 39 7.14 7.03 -6.72
CA ILE A 39 6.45 6.54 -7.91
C ILE A 39 6.88 7.26 -9.21
N PRO A 40 6.88 8.60 -9.27
CA PRO A 40 7.15 9.32 -10.52
C PRO A 40 8.57 9.09 -11.03
N GLU A 41 9.52 8.92 -10.11
CA GLU A 41 10.95 8.73 -10.40
C GLU A 41 11.31 7.27 -10.68
N GLY A 42 10.36 6.34 -10.54
CA GLY A 42 10.62 4.91 -10.78
C GLY A 42 11.59 4.30 -9.78
N GLU A 43 11.59 4.77 -8.54
CA GLU A 43 12.56 4.37 -7.53
C GLU A 43 12.00 3.37 -6.53
N LEU A 44 12.78 2.35 -6.21
CA LEU A 44 12.63 1.51 -5.03
C LEU A 44 13.73 1.88 -4.03
N TRP A 45 13.31 2.30 -2.84
CA TRP A 45 14.18 2.66 -1.73
C TRP A 45 14.23 1.55 -0.70
N ARG A 46 15.38 1.40 -0.04
CA ARG A 46 15.59 0.50 1.09
C ARG A 46 16.43 1.19 2.16
N LEU A 47 15.99 1.15 3.41
CA LEU A 47 16.73 1.60 4.58
C LEU A 47 17.04 0.41 5.48
N LYS A 48 18.33 0.07 5.59
CA LYS A 48 18.83 -1.05 6.41
C LYS A 48 20.01 -0.60 7.26
N GLY A 49 19.92 -0.78 8.58
CA GLY A 49 21.01 -0.41 9.50
C GLY A 49 21.41 1.07 9.43
N GLY A 50 20.47 1.97 9.10
CA GLY A 50 20.74 3.41 8.91
C GLY A 50 21.28 3.79 7.54
N THR A 51 21.56 2.83 6.66
CA THR A 51 22.01 3.08 5.27
C THR A 51 20.82 3.00 4.33
N ALA A 52 20.67 4.04 3.49
CA ALA A 52 19.66 4.09 2.45
C ALA A 52 20.25 3.75 1.08
N ASP A 53 19.66 2.79 0.40
CA ASP A 53 19.96 2.39 -0.97
C ASP A 53 18.77 2.71 -1.89
N VAL A 54 19.04 2.98 -3.16
CA VAL A 54 18.00 3.22 -4.17
C VAL A 54 18.30 2.46 -5.47
N ARG A 55 17.26 1.84 -6.02
CA ARG A 55 17.21 1.29 -7.39
C ARG A 55 16.26 2.15 -8.20
N ARG A 56 16.60 2.43 -9.46
CA ARG A 56 15.79 3.29 -10.34
C ARG A 56 15.61 2.67 -11.72
N TRP A 57 14.42 2.84 -12.29
CA TRP A 57 14.10 2.48 -13.67
C TRP A 57 13.39 3.63 -14.39
N ASP A 58 13.54 3.71 -15.71
CA ASP A 58 12.76 4.64 -16.55
C ASP A 58 11.32 4.14 -16.76
N ASP A 59 10.60 3.99 -15.65
CA ASP A 59 9.24 3.48 -15.57
C ASP A 59 8.66 3.81 -14.19
N MET A 60 7.41 4.29 -14.13
CA MET A 60 6.82 4.62 -12.83
C MET A 60 6.54 3.35 -12.03
N LEU A 61 7.12 3.25 -10.84
CA LEU A 61 6.98 2.12 -9.94
C LEU A 61 5.87 2.41 -8.92
N GLY A 62 4.69 1.82 -9.09
CA GLY A 62 3.54 2.08 -8.23
C GLY A 62 3.62 1.38 -6.88
N CYS A 63 3.94 0.09 -6.89
CA CYS A 63 3.96 -0.74 -5.70
C CYS A 63 4.99 -1.88 -5.80
N VAL A 64 5.32 -2.46 -4.64
CA VAL A 64 6.19 -3.62 -4.51
C VAL A 64 5.62 -4.64 -3.54
N ALA A 65 5.95 -5.91 -3.75
CA ALA A 65 5.69 -6.99 -2.80
C ALA A 65 6.95 -7.85 -2.66
N MET A 66 7.15 -8.43 -1.48
CA MET A 66 8.35 -9.18 -1.15
C MET A 66 8.29 -10.56 -1.81
N TRP A 67 9.40 -11.03 -2.38
CA TRP A 67 9.48 -12.32 -3.08
C TRP A 67 10.75 -13.10 -2.74
N GLY A 68 10.64 -14.41 -2.57
CA GLY A 68 11.78 -15.29 -2.28
C GLY A 68 12.49 -14.93 -0.97
N GLU A 69 13.82 -15.02 -0.94
CA GLU A 69 14.62 -14.68 0.26
C GLU A 69 14.95 -13.18 0.37
N SER A 70 15.12 -12.49 -0.76
CA SER A 70 15.58 -11.10 -0.80
C SER A 70 15.09 -10.28 -2.01
N GLY A 71 14.20 -10.86 -2.83
CA GLY A 71 13.67 -10.24 -4.03
C GLY A 71 12.33 -9.55 -3.83
N PHE A 72 11.81 -9.06 -4.95
CA PHE A 72 10.59 -8.26 -5.04
C PHE A 72 9.81 -8.59 -6.31
N VAL A 73 8.48 -8.49 -6.23
CA VAL A 73 7.60 -8.29 -7.39
C VAL A 73 7.25 -6.82 -7.47
N LEU A 74 7.36 -6.23 -8.65
CA LEU A 74 7.23 -4.80 -8.91
C LEU A 74 6.00 -4.55 -9.79
N GLY A 75 5.07 -3.72 -9.34
CA GLY A 75 3.94 -3.24 -10.15
C GLY A 75 4.24 -1.85 -10.72
N THR A 76 4.39 -1.74 -12.04
CA THR A 76 4.81 -0.50 -12.71
C THR A 76 3.76 0.08 -13.65
N LYS A 77 4.09 1.16 -14.37
CA LYS A 77 3.25 1.69 -15.46
C LYS A 77 3.26 0.81 -16.72
N SER A 78 4.28 -0.03 -16.90
CA SER A 78 4.42 -0.90 -18.07
C SER A 78 4.04 -2.36 -17.81
N GLY A 79 4.06 -2.84 -16.56
CA GLY A 79 3.67 -4.21 -16.24
C GLY A 79 4.07 -4.66 -14.85
N VAL A 80 4.07 -5.97 -14.66
CA VAL A 80 4.59 -6.64 -13.47
C VAL A 80 5.96 -7.22 -13.79
N TYR A 81 6.92 -6.97 -12.90
CA TYR A 81 8.29 -7.42 -13.03
C TYR A 81 8.75 -8.19 -11.80
N LEU A 82 9.66 -9.14 -11.99
CA LEU A 82 10.42 -9.81 -10.94
C LEU A 82 11.78 -9.14 -10.78
N LEU A 83 12.18 -8.91 -9.55
CA LEU A 83 13.53 -8.55 -9.15
C LEU A 83 14.03 -9.62 -8.17
N GLU A 84 14.86 -10.56 -8.62
CA GLU A 84 15.21 -11.76 -7.84
C GLU A 84 15.95 -11.43 -6.53
N ASN A 85 16.74 -10.35 -6.54
CA ASN A 85 17.40 -9.74 -5.39
C ASN A 85 17.74 -8.29 -5.74
N TRP A 86 18.25 -7.51 -4.77
CA TRP A 86 18.52 -6.08 -4.93
C TRP A 86 19.41 -5.72 -6.12
N GLU A 87 20.41 -6.55 -6.44
CA GLU A 87 21.38 -6.28 -7.50
C GLU A 87 20.95 -6.81 -8.88
N ALA A 88 19.99 -7.75 -8.91
CA ALA A 88 19.53 -8.39 -10.13
C ALA A 88 18.93 -7.37 -11.13
N GLU A 89 18.93 -7.75 -12.42
CA GLU A 89 18.12 -7.04 -13.40
C GLU A 89 16.64 -7.41 -13.23
N ARG A 90 15.74 -6.46 -13.49
CA ARG A 90 14.31 -6.75 -13.45
C ARG A 90 13.88 -7.54 -14.69
N GLN A 91 13.10 -8.59 -14.49
CA GLN A 91 12.55 -9.43 -15.55
C GLN A 91 11.04 -9.18 -15.69
N GLN A 92 10.54 -8.95 -16.90
CA GLN A 92 9.10 -8.76 -17.09
C GLN A 92 8.37 -10.10 -16.95
N ILE A 93 7.38 -10.15 -16.06
CA ILE A 93 6.48 -11.31 -15.93
C ILE A 93 5.35 -11.15 -16.94
N VAL A 94 4.69 -9.99 -16.92
CA VAL A 94 3.49 -9.74 -17.71
C VAL A 94 3.29 -8.23 -17.94
N PRO A 95 3.01 -7.78 -19.18
CA PRO A 95 2.74 -6.38 -19.45
C PRO A 95 1.39 -5.93 -18.87
N LEU A 96 1.27 -4.65 -18.52
CA LEU A 96 -0.01 -4.05 -18.18
C LEU A 96 -0.73 -3.65 -19.48
N GLU A 97 -1.71 -4.45 -19.87
CA GLU A 97 -2.65 -4.09 -20.93
C GLU A 97 -3.55 -2.95 -20.45
N LYS A 98 -3.45 -1.81 -21.12
CA LYS A 98 -4.15 -0.58 -20.74
C LYS A 98 -4.87 0.04 -21.91
N THR A 99 -6.09 0.51 -21.65
CA THR A 99 -6.90 1.26 -22.60
C THR A 99 -6.59 2.75 -22.60
N HIS A 100 -5.81 3.24 -21.63
CA HIS A 100 -5.43 4.64 -21.53
C HIS A 100 -3.94 4.84 -21.14
N PRO A 101 -3.18 5.76 -21.78
CA PRO A 101 -1.73 5.94 -21.52
C PRO A 101 -1.35 6.36 -20.09
N ARG A 102 -2.28 7.05 -19.38
CA ARG A 102 -2.11 7.46 -17.98
C ARG A 102 -2.39 6.35 -16.97
N MET A 103 -2.79 5.16 -17.41
CA MET A 103 -2.99 4.01 -16.53
C MET A 103 -1.65 3.42 -16.09
N ARG A 104 -1.55 3.12 -14.79
CA ARG A 104 -0.42 2.42 -14.16
C ARG A 104 -0.90 1.63 -12.95
N PHE A 105 -0.14 0.63 -12.51
CA PHE A 105 -0.30 0.10 -11.15
C PHE A 105 -0.11 1.22 -10.13
N ASN A 106 -0.85 1.12 -9.03
CA ASN A 106 -0.91 2.10 -7.95
C ASN A 106 -0.55 1.43 -6.63
N ASP A 107 -1.54 1.04 -5.81
CA ASP A 107 -1.32 0.29 -4.59
C ASP A 107 -1.30 -1.22 -4.88
N GLY A 108 -0.50 -1.97 -4.12
CA GLY A 108 -0.33 -3.40 -4.29
C GLY A 108 0.47 -4.04 -3.16
N ARG A 109 0.27 -5.35 -2.98
CA ARG A 109 0.99 -6.15 -1.98
C ARG A 109 0.89 -7.64 -2.29
N ALA A 110 1.61 -8.45 -1.52
CA ALA A 110 1.36 -9.88 -1.48
C ALA A 110 0.04 -10.16 -0.73
N ALA A 111 -0.81 -10.99 -1.33
CA ALA A 111 -1.99 -11.53 -0.70
C ALA A 111 -1.64 -12.80 0.10
N PRO A 112 -2.36 -13.11 1.18
CA PRO A 112 -2.32 -14.42 1.81
C PRO A 112 -2.49 -15.53 0.76
N GLY A 113 -1.69 -16.59 0.85
CA GLY A 113 -1.58 -17.60 -0.20
C GLY A 113 -0.56 -17.29 -1.30
N GLY A 114 0.17 -16.17 -1.17
CA GLY A 114 1.39 -15.88 -1.91
C GLY A 114 1.19 -15.34 -3.33
N ARG A 115 0.03 -14.76 -3.62
CA ARG A 115 -0.25 -14.09 -4.90
C ARG A 115 0.16 -12.62 -4.81
N PHE A 116 0.52 -12.01 -5.94
CA PHE A 116 0.64 -10.56 -6.01
C PHE A 116 -0.72 -9.95 -6.37
N MET A 117 -1.20 -8.98 -5.60
CA MET A 117 -2.44 -8.26 -5.89
C MET A 117 -2.16 -6.77 -5.96
N ALA A 118 -2.65 -6.09 -7.00
CA ALA A 118 -2.41 -4.68 -7.20
C ALA A 118 -3.56 -3.99 -7.93
N GLY A 119 -3.90 -2.79 -7.48
CA GLY A 119 -4.85 -1.87 -8.10
C GLY A 119 -4.16 -0.99 -9.13
N THR A 120 -4.85 -0.67 -10.21
CA THR A 120 -4.42 0.39 -11.13
C THR A 120 -5.12 1.71 -10.82
N ARG A 121 -4.56 2.81 -11.33
CA ARG A 121 -5.25 4.10 -11.34
C ARG A 121 -5.26 4.68 -12.74
N ASN A 122 -6.35 5.37 -13.06
CA ASN A 122 -6.46 6.18 -14.25
C ASN A 122 -6.68 7.64 -13.87
N GLY A 123 -5.57 8.38 -13.75
CA GLY A 123 -5.59 9.80 -13.42
C GLY A 123 -6.25 10.69 -14.49
N ALA A 124 -6.61 10.13 -15.65
CA ALA A 124 -7.34 10.84 -16.68
C ALA A 124 -8.81 11.06 -16.37
N LYS A 125 -9.41 10.11 -15.65
CA LYS A 125 -10.87 10.03 -15.52
C LYS A 125 -11.58 9.97 -16.88
N GLU A 126 -10.93 9.31 -17.85
CA GLU A 126 -11.39 9.10 -19.23
C GLU A 126 -11.21 7.62 -19.58
N GLY A 127 -12.18 7.04 -20.28
CA GLY A 127 -12.16 5.61 -20.60
C GLY A 127 -12.40 4.73 -19.38
N ASP A 128 -11.70 3.60 -19.31
CA ASP A 128 -11.88 2.65 -18.21
C ASP A 128 -11.30 3.19 -16.90
N GLN A 129 -11.97 2.86 -15.80
CA GLN A 129 -11.46 3.11 -14.46
C GLN A 129 -10.21 2.25 -14.17
N GLY A 130 -9.54 2.57 -13.06
CA GLY A 130 -8.61 1.63 -12.48
C GLY A 130 -9.33 0.37 -11.98
N GLN A 131 -8.58 -0.72 -11.89
CA GLN A 131 -9.10 -2.03 -11.53
C GLN A 131 -8.05 -2.78 -10.71
N PHE A 132 -8.49 -3.61 -9.76
CA PHE A 132 -7.62 -4.56 -9.09
C PHE A 132 -7.33 -5.79 -9.94
N TYR A 133 -6.09 -6.26 -9.87
CA TYR A 133 -5.61 -7.45 -10.53
C TYR A 133 -4.97 -8.38 -9.52
N GLN A 134 -5.10 -9.68 -9.76
CA GLN A 134 -4.38 -10.73 -9.04
C GLN A 134 -3.49 -11.50 -10.00
N LEU A 135 -2.22 -11.65 -9.65
CA LEU A 135 -1.28 -12.50 -10.37
C LEU A 135 -1.52 -13.96 -9.97
N MET A 136 -1.93 -14.76 -10.94
CA MET A 136 -2.17 -16.19 -10.83
C MET A 136 -0.90 -16.97 -11.16
N ALA A 137 -0.86 -18.24 -10.76
CA ALA A 137 0.23 -19.14 -11.09
C ALA A 137 0.45 -19.21 -12.61
N GLY A 138 1.70 -19.15 -13.06
CA GLY A 138 2.04 -19.13 -14.48
C GLY A 138 2.02 -17.73 -15.11
N GLY A 139 2.11 -16.67 -14.30
CA GLY A 139 2.28 -15.29 -14.76
C GLY A 139 1.04 -14.59 -15.33
N GLN A 140 -0.18 -15.13 -15.14
CA GLN A 140 -1.40 -14.52 -15.67
C GLN A 140 -1.97 -13.45 -14.71
N LEU A 141 -2.27 -12.25 -15.22
CA LEU A 141 -3.03 -11.24 -14.47
C LEU A 141 -4.54 -11.43 -14.67
N GLU A 142 -5.24 -11.75 -13.59
CA GLU A 142 -6.70 -11.80 -13.56
C GLU A 142 -7.28 -10.47 -13.10
N LYS A 143 -8.25 -9.96 -13.86
CA LYS A 143 -9.03 -8.77 -13.54
C LYS A 143 -10.06 -9.07 -12.46
N MET A 144 -10.01 -8.35 -11.35
CA MET A 144 -10.98 -8.47 -10.26
C MET A 144 -12.13 -7.45 -10.44
N PRO A 145 -13.37 -7.76 -10.08
CA PRO A 145 -14.53 -6.88 -10.24
C PRO A 145 -14.58 -5.76 -9.17
N MET A 146 -13.44 -5.14 -8.90
CA MET A 146 -13.26 -4.04 -7.96
C MET A 146 -12.58 -2.90 -8.72
N PHE A 147 -13.30 -1.78 -8.87
CA PHE A 147 -12.92 -0.68 -9.75
C PHE A 147 -13.03 0.64 -9.01
N ALA A 148 -12.10 1.54 -9.31
CA ALA A 148 -12.10 2.92 -8.87
C ALA A 148 -11.22 3.73 -9.80
N TRP A 149 -11.43 5.05 -9.90
CA TRP A 149 -10.49 5.90 -10.63
C TRP A 149 -9.07 5.82 -10.08
N THR A 150 -8.96 5.60 -8.77
CA THR A 150 -7.71 5.30 -8.06
C THR A 150 -7.99 4.15 -7.10
N CYS A 151 -7.49 2.96 -7.41
CA CYS A 151 -7.55 1.81 -6.52
C CYS A 151 -6.46 1.92 -5.44
N ASN A 152 -6.86 1.77 -4.18
CA ASN A 152 -6.01 2.01 -3.00
C ASN A 152 -6.43 1.13 -1.81
N GLY A 153 -5.73 1.28 -0.69
CA GLY A 153 -6.12 0.74 0.61
C GLY A 153 -6.08 -0.79 0.69
N LEU A 154 -5.26 -1.43 -0.15
CA LEU A 154 -5.27 -2.88 -0.25
C LEU A 154 -4.69 -3.50 1.02
N ALA A 155 -5.51 -4.22 1.77
CA ALA A 155 -5.07 -4.91 2.98
C ALA A 155 -5.79 -6.24 3.20
N PHE A 156 -5.31 -7.03 4.15
CA PHE A 156 -5.87 -8.33 4.50
C PHE A 156 -5.95 -8.46 6.02
N SER A 157 -7.01 -9.09 6.53
CA SER A 157 -7.12 -9.44 7.96
C SER A 157 -5.96 -10.34 8.40
N PRO A 158 -5.63 -10.41 9.71
CA PRO A 158 -4.51 -11.23 10.19
C PRO A 158 -4.64 -12.73 9.84
N CYS A 159 -5.85 -13.29 9.87
CA CYS A 159 -6.11 -14.67 9.44
C CYS A 159 -6.23 -14.84 7.92
N GLY A 160 -6.09 -13.74 7.17
CA GLY A 160 -6.08 -13.70 5.72
C GLY A 160 -7.42 -13.97 5.04
N ASN A 161 -8.55 -14.08 5.74
CA ASN A 161 -9.83 -14.41 5.11
C ASN A 161 -10.69 -13.21 4.73
N ILE A 162 -10.28 -11.99 5.07
CA ILE A 162 -10.91 -10.73 4.65
C ILE A 162 -9.91 -9.92 3.83
N LEU A 163 -10.35 -9.49 2.65
CA LEU A 163 -9.70 -8.53 1.78
C LEU A 163 -10.33 -7.15 2.02
N TYR A 164 -9.50 -6.12 2.18
CA TYR A 164 -9.91 -4.72 2.28
C TYR A 164 -9.37 -3.94 1.09
N TRP A 165 -10.12 -2.93 0.65
CA TRP A 165 -9.66 -1.95 -0.33
C TRP A 165 -10.44 -0.66 -0.19
N ALA A 166 -9.92 0.45 -0.72
CA ALA A 166 -10.54 1.75 -0.69
C ALA A 166 -10.73 2.32 -2.10
N ASP A 167 -11.89 2.94 -2.32
CA ASP A 167 -12.09 3.87 -3.43
C ASP A 167 -11.84 5.29 -2.91
N THR A 168 -10.69 5.85 -3.29
CA THR A 168 -10.31 7.22 -2.93
C THR A 168 -11.37 8.23 -3.35
N GLY A 169 -12.09 8.01 -4.46
CA GLY A 169 -13.09 8.93 -4.99
C GLY A 169 -14.35 9.05 -4.12
N SER A 170 -14.89 7.90 -3.67
CA SER A 170 -16.09 7.86 -2.82
C SER A 170 -15.80 7.99 -1.33
N SER A 171 -14.54 7.91 -0.91
CA SER A 171 -14.14 7.88 0.52
C SER A 171 -14.74 6.71 1.29
N LEU A 172 -14.98 5.60 0.60
CA LEU A 172 -15.46 4.35 1.18
C LEU A 172 -14.32 3.33 1.26
N VAL A 173 -14.27 2.63 2.38
CA VAL A 173 -13.47 1.41 2.54
C VAL A 173 -14.42 0.23 2.39
N PHE A 174 -14.02 -0.74 1.59
CA PHE A 174 -14.75 -1.97 1.33
C PHE A 174 -14.04 -3.16 1.97
N ARG A 175 -14.82 -4.21 2.22
CA ARG A 175 -14.31 -5.54 2.54
C ARG A 175 -14.97 -6.61 1.68
N ALA A 176 -14.27 -7.71 1.45
CA ALA A 176 -14.77 -8.91 0.82
C ALA A 176 -14.21 -10.15 1.53
N ASP A 177 -14.93 -11.26 1.48
CA ASP A 177 -14.37 -12.57 1.85
C ASP A 177 -13.23 -12.89 0.87
N TYR A 178 -12.16 -13.52 1.34
CA TYR A 178 -11.04 -13.97 0.53
C TYR A 178 -10.60 -15.36 0.99
N ASN A 179 -10.29 -16.24 0.04
CA ASN A 179 -9.78 -17.57 0.31
C ASN A 179 -8.29 -17.63 -0.02
N PRO A 180 -7.38 -17.67 0.99
CA PRO A 180 -5.94 -17.73 0.74
C PRO A 180 -5.51 -18.92 -0.12
N ALA A 181 -6.19 -20.06 0.00
CA ALA A 181 -5.81 -21.27 -0.73
C ALA A 181 -6.10 -21.11 -2.23
N THR A 182 -7.30 -20.65 -2.59
CA THR A 182 -7.75 -20.58 -3.99
C THR A 182 -7.47 -19.22 -4.65
N GLY A 183 -7.37 -18.15 -3.86
CA GLY A 183 -7.32 -16.77 -4.34
C GLY A 183 -8.69 -16.23 -4.74
N GLU A 184 -9.77 -16.95 -4.43
CA GLU A 184 -11.14 -16.51 -4.67
C GLU A 184 -11.52 -15.40 -3.70
N TYR A 185 -12.32 -14.45 -4.18
CA TYR A 185 -12.81 -13.31 -3.43
C TYR A 185 -14.32 -13.17 -3.61
N GLY A 186 -15.00 -12.74 -2.55
CA GLY A 186 -16.44 -12.49 -2.53
C GLY A 186 -16.82 -11.12 -3.07
N ALA A 187 -18.12 -10.82 -3.00
CA ALA A 187 -18.62 -9.48 -3.32
C ALA A 187 -18.18 -8.45 -2.27
N SER A 188 -17.74 -7.28 -2.74
CA SER A 188 -17.37 -6.16 -1.88
C SER A 188 -18.58 -5.57 -1.17
N ARG A 189 -18.40 -5.23 0.12
CA ARG A 189 -19.39 -4.56 0.97
C ARG A 189 -18.73 -3.39 1.66
N VAL A 190 -19.47 -2.31 1.89
CA VAL A 190 -18.94 -1.17 2.66
C VAL A 190 -18.53 -1.67 4.04
N PHE A 191 -17.28 -1.41 4.39
CA PHE A 191 -16.70 -1.67 5.70
C PHE A 191 -16.72 -0.42 6.57
N CYS A 192 -16.35 0.72 6.00
CA CYS A 192 -16.35 2.00 6.70
C CYS A 192 -16.63 3.15 5.72
N ASP A 193 -17.41 4.14 6.17
CA ASP A 193 -17.67 5.38 5.45
C ASP A 193 -16.81 6.50 6.07
N LEU A 194 -15.87 7.03 5.28
CA LEU A 194 -14.96 8.09 5.70
C LEU A 194 -15.31 9.46 5.11
N THR A 195 -16.50 9.64 4.52
CA THR A 195 -16.93 10.91 3.91
C THR A 195 -16.97 12.08 4.90
N GLY A 196 -17.17 11.80 6.19
CA GLY A 196 -17.14 12.79 7.27
C GLY A 196 -15.74 13.19 7.76
N PHE A 197 -14.68 12.58 7.24
CA PHE A 197 -13.30 12.82 7.66
C PHE A 197 -12.57 13.72 6.65
N ALA A 198 -11.59 14.48 7.13
CA ALA A 198 -10.77 15.31 6.24
C ALA A 198 -9.91 14.42 5.33
N GLY A 199 -9.77 14.80 4.06
CA GLY A 199 -9.01 14.06 3.07
C GLY A 199 -9.78 12.90 2.44
N ARG A 200 -9.04 11.93 1.90
CA ARG A 200 -9.60 10.73 1.22
C ARG A 200 -8.74 9.52 1.54
N PRO A 201 -9.30 8.31 1.65
CA PRO A 201 -8.52 7.11 1.91
C PRO A 201 -7.55 6.82 0.76
N ASP A 202 -6.31 6.55 1.12
CA ASP A 202 -5.21 6.22 0.23
C ASP A 202 -4.67 4.82 0.61
N GLY A 203 -3.36 4.60 0.73
CA GLY A 203 -2.78 3.34 1.16
C GLY A 203 -3.04 2.98 2.63
N ALA A 204 -3.05 1.66 2.90
CA ALA A 204 -3.42 1.11 4.21
C ALA A 204 -2.61 -0.12 4.63
N CYS A 205 -2.69 -0.45 5.93
CA CYS A 205 -2.22 -1.70 6.50
C CYS A 205 -3.21 -2.23 7.55
N VAL A 206 -2.94 -3.41 8.10
CA VAL A 206 -3.72 -4.01 9.20
C VAL A 206 -2.77 -4.37 10.35
N ASP A 207 -3.18 -4.09 11.59
CA ASP A 207 -2.44 -4.49 12.79
C ASP A 207 -2.80 -5.90 13.26
N SER A 208 -2.05 -6.40 14.25
CA SER A 208 -2.25 -7.74 14.81
C SER A 208 -3.58 -7.94 15.53
N GLU A 209 -4.27 -6.87 15.92
CA GLU A 209 -5.63 -6.91 16.48
C GLU A 209 -6.72 -6.95 15.38
N GLY A 210 -6.32 -6.84 14.11
CA GLY A 210 -7.21 -6.83 12.96
C GLY A 210 -7.81 -5.47 12.65
N ALA A 211 -7.30 -4.38 13.24
CA ALA A 211 -7.73 -3.05 12.87
C ALA A 211 -7.03 -2.58 11.59
N TYR A 212 -7.79 -1.93 10.72
CA TYR A 212 -7.35 -1.38 9.46
C TYR A 212 -6.92 0.08 9.63
N TRP A 213 -5.70 0.38 9.21
CA TRP A 213 -5.09 1.71 9.29
C TRP A 213 -5.00 2.30 7.89
N VAL A 214 -5.48 3.51 7.69
CA VAL A 214 -5.51 4.16 6.36
C VAL A 214 -5.01 5.59 6.43
N ALA A 215 -4.11 5.93 5.50
CA ALA A 215 -3.70 7.31 5.29
C ALA A 215 -4.82 8.12 4.64
N MET A 216 -5.04 9.34 5.12
CA MET A 216 -6.04 10.25 4.58
C MET A 216 -5.37 11.34 3.74
N TYR A 217 -5.23 11.09 2.44
CA TYR A 217 -4.60 12.01 1.49
C TYR A 217 -5.29 13.38 1.49
N SER A 218 -4.50 14.46 1.58
CA SER A 218 -4.95 15.84 1.80
C SER A 218 -5.75 16.06 3.10
N GLY A 219 -5.70 15.09 4.03
CA GLY A 219 -6.40 15.09 5.31
C GLY A 219 -5.50 15.20 6.54
N GLN A 220 -4.17 15.25 6.35
CA GLN A 220 -3.17 15.37 7.44
C GLN A 220 -3.40 14.37 8.59
N SER A 221 -3.87 13.15 8.27
CA SER A 221 -4.19 12.16 9.28
C SER A 221 -4.06 10.73 8.79
N VAL A 222 -3.94 9.81 9.75
CA VAL A 222 -4.17 8.38 9.61
C VAL A 222 -5.40 8.02 10.44
N VAL A 223 -6.25 7.17 9.91
CA VAL A 223 -7.46 6.67 10.60
C VAL A 223 -7.28 5.19 10.91
N ARG A 224 -7.52 4.80 12.17
CA ARG A 224 -7.55 3.40 12.62
C ARG A 224 -8.99 2.93 12.82
N ILE A 225 -9.39 1.93 12.05
CA ILE A 225 -10.73 1.37 11.98
C ILE A 225 -10.71 -0.02 12.61
N GLY A 226 -11.52 -0.27 13.63
CA GLY A 226 -11.63 -1.58 14.27
C GLY A 226 -12.17 -2.64 13.31
N ALA A 227 -11.99 -3.92 13.62
CA ALA A 227 -12.50 -5.02 12.79
C ALA A 227 -14.04 -5.03 12.62
N ASP A 228 -14.76 -4.29 13.46
CA ASP A 228 -16.20 -4.04 13.39
C ASP A 228 -16.60 -2.94 12.38
N GLY A 229 -15.62 -2.22 11.82
CA GLY A 229 -15.83 -1.10 10.87
C GLY A 229 -15.93 0.27 11.55
N GLU A 230 -15.85 0.32 12.88
CA GLU A 230 -15.93 1.58 13.63
C GLU A 230 -14.57 2.27 13.70
N VAL A 231 -14.56 3.59 13.48
CA VAL A 231 -13.34 4.39 13.66
C VAL A 231 -12.98 4.45 15.14
N THR A 232 -11.83 3.88 15.49
CA THR A 232 -11.32 3.86 16.86
C THR A 232 -10.46 5.09 17.14
N HIS A 233 -9.58 5.44 16.20
CA HIS A 233 -8.64 6.54 16.37
C HIS A 233 -8.46 7.38 15.10
N VAL A 234 -8.24 8.67 15.30
CA VAL A 234 -7.73 9.61 14.29
C VAL A 234 -6.37 10.11 14.78
N ILE A 235 -5.35 9.97 13.95
CA ILE A 235 -3.96 10.29 14.28
C ILE A 235 -3.51 11.42 13.37
N PRO A 236 -3.32 12.65 13.89
CA PRO A 236 -2.77 13.75 13.10
C PRO A 236 -1.33 13.44 12.66
N VAL A 237 -1.00 13.77 11.41
CA VAL A 237 0.34 13.57 10.83
C VAL A 237 0.84 14.90 10.26
N PRO A 238 2.10 15.31 10.50
CA PRO A 238 2.61 16.63 10.11
C PRO A 238 3.00 16.74 8.62
N VAL A 239 2.15 16.25 7.72
CA VAL A 239 2.30 16.33 6.26
C VAL A 239 0.95 16.55 5.60
N ASP A 240 0.90 17.41 4.57
CA ASP A 240 -0.36 17.75 3.90
C ASP A 240 -1.01 16.54 3.22
N ASN A 241 -0.19 15.71 2.56
CA ASN A 241 -0.66 14.63 1.70
C ASN A 241 -0.10 13.27 2.15
N PRO A 242 -0.52 12.70 3.29
CA PRO A 242 -0.11 11.34 3.67
C PRO A 242 -0.69 10.35 2.64
N THR A 243 0.13 9.40 2.20
CA THR A 243 -0.17 8.51 1.06
C THR A 243 -0.39 7.08 1.49
N MET A 244 0.43 6.55 2.40
CA MET A 244 0.26 5.18 2.90
C MET A 244 0.85 5.02 4.30
N VAL A 245 0.39 3.99 4.99
CA VAL A 245 0.82 3.61 6.33
C VAL A 245 1.28 2.15 6.36
N ALA A 246 2.28 1.86 7.18
CA ALA A 246 2.74 0.50 7.48
C ALA A 246 3.18 0.37 8.95
N LEU A 247 3.09 -0.85 9.49
CA LEU A 247 3.59 -1.22 10.80
C LEU A 247 4.70 -2.27 10.65
N GLY A 248 5.78 -2.12 11.41
CA GLY A 248 6.92 -3.01 11.34
C GLY A 248 8.05 -2.60 12.28
N GLY A 249 9.29 -2.71 11.80
CA GLY A 249 10.50 -2.56 12.62
C GLY A 249 10.79 -3.82 13.45
N GLU A 250 11.96 -3.86 14.08
CA GLU A 250 12.44 -5.05 14.82
C GLU A 250 11.46 -5.54 15.91
N LYS A 251 10.75 -4.60 16.54
CA LYS A 251 9.76 -4.88 17.59
C LYS A 251 8.32 -4.90 17.07
N GLY A 252 8.10 -4.74 15.77
CA GLY A 252 6.80 -4.72 15.11
C GLY A 252 5.90 -3.51 15.40
N ASN A 253 6.29 -2.60 16.30
CA ASN A 253 5.46 -1.47 16.76
C ASN A 253 5.90 -0.10 16.21
N GLN A 254 6.72 -0.09 15.16
CA GLN A 254 7.10 1.12 14.45
C GLN A 254 6.07 1.41 13.36
N LEU A 255 5.39 2.56 13.50
CA LEU A 255 4.54 3.14 12.46
C LEU A 255 5.42 3.87 11.45
N VAL A 256 5.18 3.66 10.16
CA VAL A 256 5.74 4.46 9.07
C VAL A 256 4.60 5.03 8.24
N VAL A 257 4.70 6.33 7.93
CA VAL A 257 3.75 7.05 7.07
C VAL A 257 4.53 7.70 5.93
N THR A 258 4.18 7.38 4.70
CA THR A 258 4.70 8.07 3.51
C THR A 258 3.82 9.24 3.13
N SER A 259 4.35 10.21 2.38
CA SER A 259 3.57 11.32 1.85
C SER A 259 4.03 11.78 0.46
N ALA A 260 3.15 12.52 -0.20
CA ALA A 260 3.41 13.20 -1.46
C ALA A 260 3.84 14.65 -1.24
N GLU A 261 4.52 15.21 -2.24
CA GLU A 261 4.80 16.64 -2.27
C GLU A 261 3.51 17.48 -2.28
N SER A 262 3.66 18.73 -1.85
CA SER A 262 2.61 19.71 -1.78
C SER A 262 3.18 21.09 -2.11
N SER A 263 2.32 22.11 -2.12
CA SER A 263 2.77 23.50 -2.24
C SER A 263 3.70 23.94 -1.09
N LYS A 264 3.74 23.22 0.03
CA LYS A 264 4.57 23.55 1.20
C LYS A 264 5.93 22.85 1.20
N GLY A 265 6.18 21.90 0.29
CA GLY A 265 7.44 21.18 0.23
C GLY A 265 7.32 19.74 -0.28
N PRO A 266 8.44 19.01 -0.32
CA PRO A 266 8.46 17.64 -0.80
C PRO A 266 7.73 16.69 0.16
N GLY A 267 7.33 15.54 -0.37
CA GLY A 267 6.86 14.41 0.42
C GLY A 267 7.97 13.87 1.33
N ARG A 268 7.55 13.15 2.37
CA ARG A 268 8.40 12.65 3.47
C ARG A 268 8.06 11.20 3.77
N VAL A 269 9.00 10.51 4.40
CA VAL A 269 8.74 9.26 5.10
C VAL A 269 8.94 9.52 6.59
N LEU A 270 7.85 9.45 7.35
CA LEU A 270 7.82 9.72 8.77
C LEU A 270 7.67 8.43 9.55
N THR A 271 8.11 8.45 10.80
CA THR A 271 7.96 7.33 11.71
C THR A 271 7.53 7.78 13.10
N ALA A 272 6.80 6.92 13.80
CA ALA A 272 6.40 7.08 15.19
C ALA A 272 6.33 5.70 15.86
N GLN A 273 6.31 5.67 17.20
CA GLN A 273 6.05 4.46 17.96
C GLN A 273 4.57 4.35 18.32
N VAL A 274 4.04 3.14 18.30
CA VAL A 274 2.65 2.85 18.68
C VAL A 274 2.57 1.65 19.62
N ASP A 275 1.41 1.44 20.23
CA ASP A 275 1.14 0.29 21.12
C ASP A 275 0.70 -0.97 20.35
N TRP A 276 0.40 -0.83 19.06
CA TRP A 276 -0.04 -1.93 18.20
C TRP A 276 1.12 -2.56 17.45
N GLN A 277 0.96 -3.83 17.12
CA GLN A 277 1.95 -4.62 16.41
C GLN A 277 1.54 -4.78 14.95
N GLY A 278 2.51 -4.65 14.05
CA GLY A 278 2.38 -5.07 12.66
C GLY A 278 2.28 -6.58 12.54
N ILE A 279 1.86 -7.02 11.36
CA ILE A 279 1.85 -8.43 10.98
C ILE A 279 2.96 -8.69 9.98
N GLU A 280 3.51 -9.89 10.00
CA GLU A 280 4.49 -10.30 8.99
C GLU A 280 3.85 -10.24 7.60
N GLU A 281 4.47 -9.49 6.69
CA GLU A 281 3.99 -9.37 5.32
C GLU A 281 4.12 -10.72 4.62
N PRO A 282 3.05 -11.22 3.96
CA PRO A 282 3.16 -12.40 3.12
C PRO A 282 4.21 -12.19 2.02
N LEU A 283 4.83 -13.27 1.58
CA LEU A 283 5.69 -13.26 0.40
C LEU A 283 4.87 -13.66 -0.81
N VAL A 284 5.16 -13.06 -1.97
CA VAL A 284 4.74 -13.63 -3.24
C VAL A 284 5.51 -14.94 -3.42
N THR A 285 4.79 -16.04 -3.61
CA THR A 285 5.34 -17.37 -3.87
C THR A 285 4.76 -17.97 -5.15
N VAL A 286 3.76 -17.32 -5.74
CA VAL A 286 3.09 -17.73 -6.96
C VAL A 286 3.56 -16.82 -8.09
N LEU A 287 4.58 -17.28 -8.83
CA LEU A 287 5.02 -16.73 -10.12
C LEU A 287 4.86 -17.79 -11.19
#